data_AF-A0A529SUW5-F1
#
_entry.id   AF-A0A529SUW5-F1
#
_cell.length_a   1.000
_cell.length_b   1.000
_cell.length_c   1.000
_cell.angle_alpha   90.00
_cell.angle_beta   90.00
_cell.angle_gamma   90.00
#
_symmetry.space_group_name_H-M   'P 1'
#
loop_
_entity.id
_entity.type
_entity.pdbx_description
1 polymer ?
#
loop_
_entity_poly.entity_id
_entity_poly.type
_entity_poly.pdbx_seq_one_letter_code
_entity_poly.pdbx_strand_id
1 'polypeptide(L)' 'MTRHLSSLQFMNTFSTKLEKALNNLSLAQYPPDAVRTMRKFTSTEVAALLGVTEAYIRQVSLKGQGPEPETT' A
#
# COMPACT_ATOMS: atom_id res chain seq x y z
N MET A 1 -44.98 -28.03 -15.49
CA MET A 1 -43.82 -27.61 -16.32
C MET A 1 -43.20 -26.33 -15.75
N THR A 2 -42.40 -26.38 -14.67
CA THR A 2 -41.91 -25.16 -13.97
C THR A 2 -40.55 -25.31 -13.26
N ARG A 3 -39.70 -26.29 -13.62
CA ARG A 3 -38.37 -26.45 -12.99
C ARG A 3 -37.24 -25.64 -13.64
N HIS A 4 -37.37 -25.26 -14.91
CA HIS A 4 -36.26 -24.67 -15.67
C HIS A 4 -35.98 -23.20 -15.35
N LEU A 5 -37.02 -22.40 -15.03
CA LEU A 5 -36.87 -20.99 -14.62
C LEU A 5 -36.09 -20.85 -13.30
N SER A 6 -36.26 -21.81 -12.38
CA SER A 6 -35.60 -21.80 -11.08
C SER A 6 -34.09 -21.92 -11.17
N SER A 7 -33.56 -22.68 -12.13
CA SER A 7 -32.11 -22.87 -12.29
C SER A 7 -31.42 -21.63 -12.87
N LEU A 8 -32.04 -21.00 -13.88
CA LEU A 8 -31.52 -19.77 -14.47
C LEU A 8 -31.56 -18.61 -13.43
N GLN A 9 -32.68 -18.47 -12.73
CA GLN A 9 -32.80 -17.47 -11.66
C GLN A 9 -31.81 -17.71 -10.53
N PHE A 10 -31.60 -18.97 -10.14
CA PHE A 10 -30.56 -19.37 -9.20
C PHE A 10 -29.18 -18.96 -9.71
N MET A 11 -28.77 -19.37 -10.90
CA MET A 11 -27.47 -18.99 -11.46
C MET A 11 -27.26 -17.46 -11.51
N ASN A 12 -28.27 -16.69 -11.92
CA ASN A 12 -28.19 -15.23 -11.93
C ASN A 12 -28.06 -14.64 -10.52
N THR A 13 -28.80 -15.15 -9.54
CA THR A 13 -28.66 -14.70 -8.15
C THR A 13 -27.29 -15.05 -7.57
N PHE A 14 -26.69 -16.18 -7.95
CA PHE A 14 -25.33 -16.53 -7.55
C PHE A 14 -24.27 -15.68 -8.26
N SER A 15 -24.40 -15.43 -9.57
CA SER A 15 -23.51 -14.54 -10.32
C SER A 15 -23.47 -13.14 -9.71
N THR A 16 -24.64 -12.55 -9.47
CA THR A 16 -24.74 -11.20 -8.88
C THR A 16 -24.20 -11.12 -7.45
N LYS A 17 -24.37 -12.18 -6.64
CA LYS A 17 -23.75 -12.26 -5.30
C LYS A 17 -22.23 -12.37 -5.39
N LEU A 18 -21.72 -13.18 -6.32
CA LEU A 18 -20.29 -13.34 -6.54
C LEU A 18 -19.65 -12.05 -7.04
N GLU A 19 -20.25 -11.38 -8.02
CA GLU A 19 -19.82 -10.07 -8.53
C GLU A 19 -19.70 -9.04 -7.41
N LYS A 20 -20.72 -8.96 -6.53
CA LYS A 20 -20.68 -8.07 -5.35
C LYS A 20 -19.56 -8.44 -4.39
N ALA A 21 -19.39 -9.72 -4.08
CA ALA A 21 -18.35 -10.19 -3.17
C ALA A 21 -16.94 -9.89 -3.72
N LEU A 22 -16.71 -10.13 -5.01
CA LEU A 22 -15.43 -9.83 -5.67
C LEU A 22 -15.15 -8.33 -5.72
N ASN A 23 -16.16 -7.51 -6.03
CA ASN A 23 -16.01 -6.05 -6.02
C ASN A 23 -15.63 -5.54 -4.62
N ASN A 24 -16.34 -6.01 -3.58
CA ASN A 24 -16.03 -5.63 -2.20
C ASN A 24 -14.62 -6.07 -1.78
N LEU A 25 -14.19 -7.27 -2.15
CA LEU A 25 -12.83 -7.76 -1.87
C LEU A 25 -11.77 -6.89 -2.57
N SER A 26 -12.01 -6.53 -3.83
CA SER A 26 -11.13 -5.64 -4.60
C SER A 26 -10.97 -4.29 -3.92
N LEU A 27 -12.08 -3.66 -3.52
CA LEU A 27 -12.07 -2.37 -2.81
C LEU A 27 -11.36 -2.45 -1.45
N ALA A 28 -11.48 -3.58 -0.74
CA ALA A 28 -10.80 -3.79 0.53
C ALA A 28 -9.28 -3.98 0.36
N GLN A 29 -8.84 -4.66 -0.70
CA GLN A 29 -7.42 -4.89 -0.98
C GLN A 29 -6.74 -3.70 -1.64
N TYR A 30 -7.47 -2.97 -2.49
CA TYR A 30 -6.98 -1.88 -3.31
C TYR A 30 -7.91 -0.67 -3.15
N PRO A 31 -7.93 -0.04 -1.97
CA PRO A 31 -8.73 1.16 -1.77
C PRO A 31 -8.26 2.26 -2.73
N PRO A 32 -9.18 3.08 -3.29
CA PRO A 32 -8.86 4.07 -4.31
C PRO A 32 -7.93 5.19 -3.81
N ASP A 33 -7.91 5.41 -2.49
CA ASP A 33 -7.03 6.33 -1.76
C ASP A 33 -5.80 5.63 -1.18
N ALA A 34 -5.46 4.41 -1.64
CA ALA A 34 -4.22 3.74 -1.26
C ALA A 34 -3.00 4.59 -1.65
N VAL A 35 -2.32 5.16 -0.66
CA VAL A 35 -1.05 5.86 -0.85
C VAL A 35 0.10 4.96 -0.43
N ARG A 36 1.08 4.76 -1.31
CA ARG A 36 2.31 4.06 -0.96
C ARG A 36 3.21 5.02 -0.18
N THR A 37 3.37 4.77 1.12
CA THR A 37 4.35 5.50 1.91
C THR A 37 5.76 5.03 1.55
N MET A 38 6.70 5.96 1.49
CA MET A 38 8.11 5.60 1.40
C MET A 38 8.60 5.20 2.78
N ARG A 39 9.42 4.14 2.83
CA ARG A 39 10.16 3.81 4.06
C ARG A 39 11.13 4.96 4.38
N LYS A 40 11.40 5.16 5.66
CA LYS A 40 12.50 6.01 6.09
C LYS A 40 13.83 5.29 5.80
N PHE A 41 14.85 6.07 5.49
CA PHE A 41 16.20 5.59 5.28
C PHE A 41 17.03 5.82 6.54
N THR A 42 17.88 4.85 6.86
CA THR A 42 18.90 5.02 7.88
C THR A 42 20.00 5.97 7.38
N SER A 43 20.72 6.62 8.29
CA SER A 43 21.82 7.53 7.94
C SER A 43 22.88 6.84 7.07
N THR A 44 23.11 5.54 7.27
CA THR A 44 24.03 4.72 6.48
C THR A 44 23.54 4.52 5.04
N GLU A 45 22.25 4.24 4.84
CA GLU A 45 21.65 4.12 3.50
C GLU A 45 21.65 5.47 2.77
N VAL A 46 21.32 6.56 3.47
CA VAL A 46 21.36 7.92 2.90
C VAL A 46 22.78 8.27 2.44
N ALA A 47 23.78 7.93 3.25
CA ALA A 47 25.18 8.16 2.91
C ALA A 47 25.58 7.40 1.63
N ALA A 48 25.20 6.13 1.51
CA ALA A 48 25.45 5.33 0.31
C ALA A 48 24.75 5.89 -0.94
N LEU A 49 23.49 6.33 -0.81
CA LEU A 49 22.72 6.91 -1.92
C LEU A 49 23.28 8.25 -2.41
N LEU A 50 23.81 9.07 -1.50
CA LEU A 50 24.38 10.39 -1.82
C LEU A 50 25.88 10.32 -2.17
N GLY A 51 26.52 9.16 -2.04
CA GLY A 51 27.96 8.99 -2.27
C GLY A 51 28.83 9.72 -1.25
N VAL A 52 28.33 9.89 -0.02
CA VAL A 52 29.04 10.57 1.08
C VAL A 52 29.27 9.61 2.25
N THR A 53 30.06 10.02 3.23
CA THR A 53 30.27 9.23 4.45
C THR A 53 29.11 9.41 5.44
N GLU A 54 28.82 8.39 6.23
CA GLU A 54 27.80 8.50 7.30
C GLU A 54 28.14 9.61 8.30
N ALA A 55 29.43 9.80 8.60
CA ALA A 55 29.92 10.88 9.46
C ALA A 55 29.53 12.27 8.95
N TYR A 56 29.55 12.46 7.62
CA TYR A 56 29.10 13.71 7.00
C TYR A 56 27.60 13.93 7.20
N ILE A 57 26.77 12.91 6.96
CA ILE A 57 25.32 13.00 7.22
C ILE A 57 25.03 13.33 8.69
N ARG A 58 25.76 12.71 9.62
CA ARG A 58 25.64 13.01 11.06
C ARG A 58 26.03 14.46 11.38
N GLN A 59 27.12 14.94 10.79
CA GLN A 59 27.55 16.33 10.96
C GLN A 59 26.51 17.33 10.40
N VAL A 60 25.90 17.01 9.25
CA VAL A 60 24.86 17.82 8.61
C VAL A 60 23.62 17.90 9.50
N SER A 61 23.18 16.77 10.08
CA SER A 61 22.10 16.74 11.08
C SER A 61 22.45 17.55 12.33
N LEU A 62 23.66 17.41 12.90
CA LEU A 62 24.10 18.18 14.07
C LEU A 62 24.15 19.70 13.84
N LYS A 63 24.33 20.13 12.59
CA LYS A 63 24.29 21.55 12.20
C LYS A 63 22.88 22.07 11.94
N GLY A 64 21.85 21.22 12.06
CA GLY A 64 20.47 21.53 11.68
C GLY A 64 20.29 21.76 10.17
N GLN A 65 21.23 21.28 9.35
CA GLN A 65 21.22 21.45 7.90
C GLN A 65 20.55 20.26 7.22
N GLY A 66 19.36 19.89 7.65
CA GLY A 66 18.65 18.75 7.07
C GLY A 66 17.43 18.33 7.88
N PRO A 67 16.74 17.29 7.43
CA PRO A 67 15.69 16.67 8.22
C PRO A 67 16.28 16.04 9.49
N GLU A 68 15.62 16.25 10.62
CA GLU A 68 15.99 15.60 11.88
C GLU A 68 15.73 14.09 11.78
N PRO A 69 16.72 13.23 12.10
CA PRO A 69 16.53 11.80 12.09
C PRO A 69 15.60 11.36 13.22
N GLU A 70 14.74 10.39 12.94
CA GLU A 70 13.96 9.76 14.01
C GLU A 70 14.85 8.88 14.86
N THR A 71 14.92 9.16 16.15
CA THR A 71 15.55 8.30 17.15
C THR A 71 14.51 7.31 17.67
N THR A 72 14.77 6.01 17.51
CA THR A 72 14.02 4.93 18.17
C THR A 72 14.62 4.65 19.54
#